data_AF-R9HQ44-F1
#
_entry.id   AF-R9HQ44-F1
#
_cell.length_a   1.000
_cell.length_b   1.000
_cell.length_c   1.000
_cell.angle_alpha   90.00
_cell.angle_beta   90.00
_cell.angle_gamma   90.00
#
_symmetry.space_group_name_H-M   'P 1'
#
loop_
_entity.id
_entity.type
_entity.pdbx_description
1 polymer ?
#
loop_
_entity_poly.entity_id
_entity_poly.type
_entity_poly.pdbx_seq_one_letter_code
_entity_poly.pdbx_strand_id
1 'polypeptide(L)'
;MTHNIPTELQRYVQERIIPQYAGFDKAHQIDHAEKVIEESLKLALHYEVDSAMVYTVAAYHDLGLCEGREFHHIVSGKILLADETLRQWFTDEQMLQMKEAIEDHRASNRDAPRSIYGKIVAEADRIIDPEITLRRTVQYGLSHYPEMDKEHQYERFRKHLADKYAEGGYLKLWIPQSDNAGRLAELRQLMKNEEELRTVFDKLYLAENSAG
;
A
#
# COMPACT_ATOMS: atom_id res chain seq x y z
N MET A 1 -22.47 -5.38 8.66
CA MET A 1 -21.89 -6.29 9.68
C MET A 1 -20.88 -5.48 10.47
N THR A 2 -20.79 -5.66 11.78
CA THR A 2 -19.78 -4.97 12.61
C THR A 2 -18.55 -5.86 12.72
N HIS A 3 -17.36 -5.32 12.51
CA HIS A 3 -16.13 -6.06 12.74
C HIS A 3 -16.04 -6.46 14.22
N ASN A 4 -15.80 -7.75 14.46
CA ASN A 4 -15.52 -8.23 15.81
C ASN A 4 -14.01 -8.37 15.96
N ILE A 5 -13.37 -7.33 16.51
CA ILE A 5 -11.92 -7.31 16.77
C ILE A 5 -11.75 -7.13 18.28
N PRO A 6 -10.99 -8.00 18.97
CA PRO A 6 -10.76 -7.86 20.40
C PRO A 6 -10.16 -6.49 20.75
N THR A 7 -10.72 -5.80 21.74
CA THR A 7 -10.23 -4.48 22.18
C THR A 7 -8.77 -4.51 22.59
N GLU A 8 -8.33 -5.62 23.20
CA GLU A 8 -6.94 -5.81 23.60
C GLU A 8 -5.98 -5.92 22.41
N LEU A 9 -6.41 -6.55 21.32
CA LEU A 9 -5.64 -6.60 20.08
C LEU A 9 -5.55 -5.21 19.43
N GLN A 10 -6.66 -4.46 19.40
CA GLN A 10 -6.67 -3.08 18.88
C GLN A 10 -5.71 -2.19 19.68
N ARG A 11 -5.77 -2.27 21.01
CA ARG A 11 -4.87 -1.52 21.90
C ARG A 11 -3.42 -1.88 21.65
N TYR A 12 -3.11 -3.18 21.58
CA TYR A 12 -1.76 -3.66 21.29
C TYR A 12 -1.22 -3.10 19.97
N VAL A 13 -2.01 -3.20 18.89
CA VAL A 13 -1.61 -2.70 17.57
C VAL A 13 -1.39 -1.19 17.61
N GLN A 14 -2.28 -0.42 18.23
CA GLN A 14 -2.16 1.04 18.31
C GLN A 14 -0.97 1.50 19.15
N GLU A 15 -0.65 0.79 20.24
CA GLU A 15 0.43 1.19 21.16
C GLU A 15 1.81 0.68 20.72
N ARG A 16 1.87 -0.45 20.00
CA ARG A 16 3.13 -1.18 19.75
C ARG A 16 3.49 -1.31 18.29
N ILE A 17 2.51 -1.33 17.40
CA ILE A 17 2.72 -1.65 15.98
C ILE A 17 2.68 -0.39 15.12
N ILE A 18 1.58 0.36 15.17
CA ILE A 18 1.41 1.58 14.38
C ILE A 18 2.54 2.61 14.60
N PRO A 19 3.03 2.87 15.82
CA PRO A 19 4.10 3.85 16.03
C PRO A 19 5.42 3.52 15.31
N GLN A 20 5.66 2.27 14.92
CA GLN A 20 6.88 1.87 14.20
C GLN A 20 6.97 2.49 12.80
N TYR A 21 5.83 2.85 12.19
CA TYR A 21 5.76 3.47 10.87
C TYR A 21 6.32 4.90 10.85
N ALA A 22 6.44 5.57 12.01
CA ALA A 22 6.94 6.95 12.11
C ALA A 22 8.38 7.12 11.60
N GLY A 23 9.14 6.02 11.50
CA GLY A 23 10.52 6.02 11.03
C GLY A 23 10.69 5.77 9.53
N PHE A 24 9.62 5.48 8.78
CA PHE A 24 9.71 5.08 7.38
C PHE A 24 9.81 6.27 6.43
N ASP A 25 9.74 6.02 5.13
CA ASP A 25 9.71 7.11 4.15
C ASP A 25 8.34 7.83 4.14
N LYS A 26 8.27 9.00 3.50
CA LYS A 26 7.07 9.85 3.46
C LYS A 26 5.82 9.15 2.92
N ALA A 27 5.96 8.10 2.10
CA ALA A 27 4.82 7.41 1.53
C ALA A 27 4.27 6.29 2.42
N HIS A 28 5.00 5.89 3.47
CA HIS A 28 4.69 4.74 4.33
C HIS A 28 4.69 5.11 5.82
N GLN A 29 4.16 6.29 6.15
CA GLN A 29 4.03 6.74 7.54
C GLN A 29 2.78 6.14 8.22
N ILE A 30 2.51 6.57 9.45
CA ILE A 30 1.35 6.15 10.25
C ILE A 30 0.02 6.30 9.49
N ASP A 31 -0.16 7.43 8.79
CA ASP A 31 -1.35 7.72 8.01
C ASP A 31 -1.60 6.70 6.90
N HIS A 32 -0.54 6.19 6.26
CA HIS A 32 -0.63 5.10 5.28
C HIS A 32 -1.13 3.81 5.95
N ALA A 33 -0.51 3.39 7.04
CA ALA A 33 -0.93 2.17 7.74
C ALA A 33 -2.38 2.23 8.22
N GLU A 34 -2.78 3.36 8.83
CA GLU A 34 -4.16 3.58 9.27
C GLU A 34 -5.14 3.54 8.10
N LYS A 35 -4.77 4.12 6.96
CA LYS A 35 -5.61 4.10 5.75
C LYS A 35 -5.76 2.69 5.19
N VAL A 36 -4.68 1.91 5.12
CA VAL A 36 -4.72 0.51 4.67
C VAL A 36 -5.58 -0.34 5.62
N ILE A 37 -5.52 -0.11 6.93
CA ILE A 37 -6.40 -0.77 7.90
C ILE A 37 -7.87 -0.41 7.65
N GLU A 38 -8.17 0.89 7.50
CA GLU A 38 -9.53 1.38 7.24
C GLU A 38 -10.12 0.72 5.99
N GLU A 39 -9.40 0.75 4.87
CA GLU A 39 -9.84 0.17 3.61
C GLU A 39 -9.92 -1.36 3.67
N SER A 40 -8.97 -2.03 4.31
CA SER A 40 -9.01 -3.49 4.48
C SER A 40 -10.26 -3.94 5.24
N LEU A 41 -10.64 -3.23 6.31
CA LEU A 41 -11.85 -3.51 7.07
C LEU A 41 -13.12 -3.25 6.25
N LYS A 42 -13.19 -2.14 5.50
CA LYS A 42 -14.31 -1.89 4.57
C LYS A 42 -14.49 -3.04 3.58
N LEU A 43 -13.42 -3.48 2.94
CA LEU A 43 -13.46 -4.59 1.98
C LEU A 43 -13.88 -5.90 2.63
N ALA A 44 -13.44 -6.16 3.87
CA ALA A 44 -13.79 -7.37 4.61
C ALA A 44 -15.30 -7.52 4.87
N LEU A 45 -16.08 -6.44 4.85
CA LEU A 45 -17.55 -6.50 4.99
C LEU A 45 -18.25 -7.28 3.87
N HIS A 46 -17.57 -7.50 2.75
CA HIS A 46 -18.09 -8.20 1.58
C HIS A 46 -17.74 -9.70 1.56
N TYR A 47 -16.97 -10.19 2.54
CA TYR A 47 -16.44 -11.55 2.56
C TYR A 47 -16.62 -12.23 3.92
N GLU A 48 -16.70 -13.55 3.93
CA GLU A 48 -16.69 -14.35 5.16
C GLU A 48 -15.24 -14.53 5.63
N VAL A 49 -14.75 -13.56 6.41
CA VAL A 49 -13.37 -13.51 6.92
C VAL A 49 -13.33 -13.11 8.39
N ASP A 50 -12.27 -13.52 9.09
CA ASP A 50 -11.98 -13.04 10.44
C ASP A 50 -11.45 -11.60 10.38
N SER A 51 -12.23 -10.66 10.93
CA SER A 51 -11.85 -9.25 10.95
C SER A 51 -10.61 -8.95 11.79
N ALA A 52 -10.32 -9.77 12.81
CA ALA A 52 -9.10 -9.61 13.61
C ALA A 52 -7.85 -9.98 12.80
N MET A 53 -7.94 -10.99 11.93
CA MET A 53 -6.87 -11.33 11.00
C MET A 53 -6.67 -10.24 9.95
N VAL A 54 -7.75 -9.72 9.35
CA VAL A 54 -7.68 -8.60 8.38
C VAL A 54 -7.00 -7.38 9.00
N TYR A 55 -7.41 -7.00 10.21
CA TYR A 55 -6.84 -5.88 10.96
C TYR A 55 -5.34 -6.07 11.20
N THR A 56 -4.94 -7.26 11.65
CA THR A 56 -3.53 -7.57 11.96
C THR A 56 -2.67 -7.61 10.71
N VAL A 57 -3.15 -8.24 9.62
CA VAL A 57 -2.44 -8.26 8.32
C VAL A 57 -2.18 -6.84 7.82
N ALA A 58 -3.20 -5.98 7.84
CA ALA A 58 -3.07 -4.60 7.41
C ALA A 58 -2.09 -3.80 8.30
N ALA A 59 -2.11 -4.00 9.62
CA ALA A 59 -1.20 -3.31 10.53
C ALA A 59 0.28 -3.72 10.33
N TYR A 60 0.55 -4.97 9.96
CA TYR A 60 1.92 -5.49 9.84
C TYR A 60 2.51 -5.42 8.43
N HIS A 61 1.71 -5.15 7.38
CA HIS A 61 2.09 -5.39 5.99
C HIS A 61 3.45 -4.78 5.57
N ASP A 62 3.78 -3.60 6.12
CA ASP A 62 4.94 -2.80 5.73
C ASP A 62 6.02 -2.64 6.81
N LEU A 63 5.91 -3.33 7.95
CA LEU A 63 6.91 -3.23 9.03
C LEU A 63 8.34 -3.60 8.59
N GLY A 64 8.47 -4.47 7.58
CA GLY A 64 9.74 -4.85 7.00
C GLY A 64 10.47 -3.73 6.26
N LEU A 65 9.86 -2.54 6.08
CA LEU A 65 10.54 -1.37 5.53
C LEU A 65 11.73 -0.92 6.39
N CYS A 66 11.81 -1.34 7.65
CA CYS A 66 12.99 -1.16 8.51
C CYS A 66 14.26 -1.80 7.92
N GLU A 67 14.13 -2.82 7.06
CA GLU A 67 15.24 -3.47 6.33
C GLU A 67 15.29 -3.05 4.85
N GLY A 68 14.52 -2.04 4.46
CA GLY A 68 14.48 -1.50 3.10
C GLY A 68 13.42 -2.14 2.19
N ARG A 69 13.24 -1.52 1.02
CA ARG A 69 12.12 -1.80 0.13
C ARG A 69 12.20 -3.14 -0.60
N GLU A 70 13.39 -3.67 -0.87
CA GLU A 70 13.52 -4.82 -1.77
C GLU A 70 12.80 -6.06 -1.24
N PHE A 71 12.87 -6.31 0.08
CA PHE A 71 12.30 -7.51 0.71
C PHE A 71 11.31 -7.23 1.84
N HIS A 72 10.83 -5.98 2.02
CA HIS A 72 9.95 -5.61 3.14
C HIS A 72 8.80 -6.58 3.38
N HIS A 73 8.00 -6.95 2.37
CA HIS A 73 6.93 -7.97 2.47
C HIS A 73 7.35 -9.29 3.15
N ILE A 74 8.53 -9.85 2.82
CA ILE A 74 9.04 -11.07 3.45
C ILE A 74 9.46 -10.80 4.90
N VAL A 75 10.11 -9.66 5.13
CA VAL A 75 10.56 -9.25 6.47
C VAL A 75 9.35 -8.96 7.37
N SER A 76 8.31 -8.29 6.89
CA SER A 76 7.03 -8.06 7.57
C SER A 76 6.38 -9.38 7.98
N GLY A 77 6.37 -10.38 7.10
CA GLY A 77 5.88 -11.72 7.42
C GLY A 77 6.69 -12.41 8.53
N LYS A 78 8.01 -12.22 8.56
CA LYS A 78 8.88 -12.70 9.65
C LYS A 78 8.62 -11.96 10.96
N ILE A 79 8.46 -10.64 10.91
CA ILE A 79 8.12 -9.80 12.07
C ILE A 79 6.79 -10.25 12.69
N LEU A 80 5.77 -10.51 11.85
CA LEU A 80 4.49 -11.04 12.32
C LEU A 80 4.66 -12.40 13.02
N LEU A 81 5.40 -13.35 12.44
CA LEU A 81 5.61 -14.65 13.07
C LEU A 81 6.44 -14.60 14.35
N ALA A 82 7.35 -13.64 14.47
CA ALA A 82 8.19 -13.46 15.65
C ALA A 82 7.43 -12.81 16.82
N ASP A 83 6.26 -12.24 16.58
CA ASP A 83 5.46 -11.62 17.62
C ASP A 83 4.64 -12.66 18.41
N GLU A 84 5.22 -13.15 19.50
CA GLU A 84 4.58 -14.13 20.38
C GLU A 84 3.31 -13.58 21.05
N THR A 85 3.12 -12.26 21.14
CA THR A 85 1.92 -11.65 21.72
C THR A 85 0.68 -12.03 20.92
N LEU A 86 0.81 -12.13 19.60
CA LEU A 86 -0.30 -12.47 18.69
C LEU A 86 -0.91 -13.84 18.97
N ARG A 87 -0.16 -14.76 19.59
CA ARG A 87 -0.62 -16.11 19.97
C ARG A 87 -1.70 -16.12 21.04
N GLN A 88 -1.96 -14.97 21.69
CA GLN A 88 -3.10 -14.80 22.59
C GLN A 88 -4.44 -14.77 21.85
N TRP A 89 -4.43 -14.39 20.57
CA TRP A 89 -5.65 -14.24 19.76
C TRP A 89 -5.71 -15.20 18.57
N PHE A 90 -4.56 -15.68 18.08
CA PHE A 90 -4.48 -16.43 16.83
C PHE A 90 -3.80 -17.79 17.00
N THR A 91 -4.30 -18.78 16.26
CA THR A 91 -3.67 -20.11 16.14
C THR A 91 -2.45 -20.06 15.21
N ASP A 92 -1.60 -21.10 15.26
CA ASP A 92 -0.47 -21.23 14.34
C ASP A 92 -0.89 -21.22 12.86
N GLU A 93 -2.04 -21.82 12.54
CA GLU A 93 -2.59 -21.82 11.18
C GLU A 93 -3.00 -20.42 10.74
N GLN A 94 -3.66 -19.65 11.61
CA GLN A 94 -4.02 -18.26 11.34
C GLN A 94 -2.76 -17.39 11.19
N MET A 95 -1.76 -17.57 12.04
CA MET A 95 -0.47 -16.86 11.95
C MET A 95 0.22 -17.13 10.61
N LEU A 96 0.24 -18.38 10.15
CA LEU A 96 0.78 -18.73 8.84
C LEU A 96 -0.01 -18.03 7.73
N GLN A 97 -1.34 -18.10 7.74
CA GLN A 97 -2.18 -17.47 6.72
C GLN A 97 -2.00 -15.95 6.67
N MET A 98 -1.83 -15.29 7.83
CA MET A 98 -1.54 -13.85 7.90
C MET A 98 -0.16 -13.51 7.34
N LYS A 99 0.88 -14.29 7.67
CA LYS A 99 2.21 -14.13 7.05
C LYS A 99 2.11 -14.22 5.53
N GLU A 100 1.42 -15.23 5.02
CA GLU A 100 1.30 -15.43 3.58
C GLU A 100 0.56 -14.27 2.90
N ALA A 101 -0.50 -13.76 3.53
CA ALA A 101 -1.22 -12.59 3.06
C ALA A 101 -0.31 -11.34 2.98
N ILE A 102 0.55 -11.13 3.98
CA ILE A 102 1.53 -10.05 4.00
C ILE A 102 2.57 -10.23 2.89
N GLU A 103 3.11 -11.43 2.71
CA GLU A 103 4.09 -11.69 1.64
C GLU A 103 3.51 -11.44 0.24
N ASP A 104 2.21 -11.67 0.07
CA ASP A 104 1.57 -11.57 -1.24
C ASP A 104 1.10 -10.14 -1.60
N HIS A 105 1.17 -9.17 -0.68
CA HIS A 105 0.48 -7.88 -0.86
C HIS A 105 1.07 -7.00 -1.99
N ARG A 106 2.37 -7.16 -2.27
CA ARG A 106 3.13 -6.23 -3.12
C ARG A 106 2.54 -6.11 -4.52
N ALA A 107 2.34 -4.88 -5.01
CA ALA A 107 1.80 -4.62 -6.34
C ALA A 107 2.64 -5.20 -7.50
N SER A 108 3.96 -5.34 -7.34
CA SER A 108 4.85 -5.92 -8.35
C SER A 108 4.88 -7.46 -8.31
N ASN A 109 4.20 -8.10 -7.36
CA ASN A 109 4.03 -9.54 -7.36
C ASN A 109 3.14 -9.92 -8.55
N ARG A 110 3.62 -10.83 -9.39
CA ARG A 110 2.92 -11.25 -10.62
C ARG A 110 1.80 -12.24 -10.32
N ASP A 111 1.98 -13.00 -9.25
CA ASP A 111 1.04 -14.04 -8.86
C ASP A 111 -0.11 -13.46 -8.06
N ALA A 112 -1.27 -14.12 -8.15
CA ALA A 112 -2.41 -13.75 -7.33
C ALA A 112 -2.12 -14.10 -5.85
N PRO A 113 -2.54 -13.27 -4.88
CA PRO A 113 -2.43 -13.63 -3.48
C PRO A 113 -3.12 -14.96 -3.17
N ARG A 114 -2.47 -15.78 -2.35
CA ARG A 114 -2.87 -17.16 -2.02
C ARG A 114 -4.23 -17.24 -1.34
N SER A 115 -4.60 -16.21 -0.58
CA SER A 115 -5.81 -16.16 0.23
C SER A 115 -6.64 -14.90 0.01
N ILE A 116 -7.89 -14.92 0.47
CA ILE A 116 -8.74 -13.72 0.50
C ILE A 116 -8.13 -12.61 1.37
N TYR A 117 -7.45 -12.95 2.47
CA TYR A 117 -6.73 -11.98 3.30
C TYR A 117 -5.64 -11.26 2.51
N GLY A 118 -4.86 -12.01 1.71
CA GLY A 118 -3.84 -11.45 0.82
C GLY A 118 -4.45 -10.54 -0.25
N LYS A 119 -5.59 -10.92 -0.82
CA LYS A 119 -6.31 -10.08 -1.80
C LYS A 119 -6.82 -8.78 -1.18
N ILE A 120 -7.37 -8.84 0.03
CA ILE A 120 -7.87 -7.66 0.76
C ILE A 120 -6.72 -6.68 1.03
N VAL A 121 -5.62 -7.12 1.63
CA VAL A 121 -4.50 -6.21 1.95
C VAL A 121 -3.82 -5.70 0.68
N ALA A 122 -3.63 -6.53 -0.34
CA ALA A 122 -3.07 -6.11 -1.62
C ALA A 122 -3.94 -5.06 -2.31
N GLU A 123 -5.26 -5.15 -2.17
CA GLU A 123 -6.20 -4.17 -2.70
C GLU A 123 -6.18 -2.88 -1.89
N ALA A 124 -6.25 -2.97 -0.56
CA ALA A 124 -6.28 -1.83 0.35
C ALA A 124 -4.99 -1.02 0.31
N ASP A 125 -3.83 -1.67 0.15
CA ASP A 125 -2.52 -1.03 -0.01
C ASP A 125 -2.37 -0.28 -1.34
N ARG A 126 -3.11 -0.71 -2.38
CA ARG A 126 -3.17 -0.01 -3.67
C ARG A 126 -4.07 1.21 -3.61
N ILE A 127 -3.86 2.09 -2.65
CA ILE A 127 -4.56 3.38 -2.55
C ILE A 127 -4.31 4.15 -3.84
N ILE A 128 -5.31 4.16 -4.71
CA ILE A 128 -5.29 4.94 -5.94
C ILE A 128 -6.08 6.20 -5.65
N ASP A 129 -5.36 7.30 -5.53
CA ASP A 129 -5.89 8.65 -5.61
C ASP A 129 -5.03 9.36 -6.66
N PRO A 130 -5.60 9.92 -7.75
CA PRO A 130 -4.79 10.50 -8.81
C PRO A 130 -3.82 11.58 -8.30
N GLU A 131 -4.26 12.49 -7.41
CA GLU A 131 -3.38 13.54 -6.91
C GLU A 131 -2.23 12.97 -6.06
N ILE A 132 -2.56 12.09 -5.10
CA ILE A 132 -1.56 11.47 -4.22
C ILE A 132 -0.60 10.60 -5.03
N THR A 133 -1.10 9.82 -5.99
CA THR A 133 -0.30 8.93 -6.84
C THR A 133 0.71 9.71 -7.66
N LEU A 134 0.27 10.78 -8.31
CA LEU A 134 1.15 11.62 -9.12
C LEU A 134 2.18 12.35 -8.24
N ARG A 135 1.75 12.90 -7.10
CA ARG A 135 2.65 13.58 -6.15
C ARG A 135 3.73 12.64 -5.61
N ARG A 136 3.35 11.44 -5.16
CA ARG A 136 4.31 10.41 -4.69
C ARG A 136 5.28 10.00 -5.80
N THR A 137 4.81 9.93 -7.05
CA THR A 137 5.68 9.62 -8.20
C THR A 137 6.71 10.74 -8.45
N VAL A 138 6.34 12.01 -8.25
CA VAL A 138 7.29 13.14 -8.32
C VAL A 138 8.29 13.09 -7.17
N GLN A 139 7.82 12.95 -5.92
CA GLN A 139 8.67 12.88 -4.72
C GLN A 139 9.70 11.74 -4.80
N TYR A 140 9.30 10.59 -5.34
CA TYR A 140 10.21 9.47 -5.57
C TYR A 140 11.32 9.84 -6.56
N GLY A 141 10.97 10.50 -7.66
CA GLY A 141 11.93 10.98 -8.66
C GLY A 141 12.96 11.93 -8.06
N LEU A 142 12.50 12.94 -7.33
CA LEU A 142 13.35 13.95 -6.69
C LEU A 142 14.29 13.35 -5.63
N SER A 143 13.82 12.35 -4.87
CA SER A 143 14.62 11.73 -3.80
C SER A 143 15.63 10.69 -4.31
N HIS A 144 15.30 9.96 -5.37
CA HIS A 144 16.13 8.83 -5.85
C HIS A 144 17.00 9.18 -7.06
N TYR A 145 16.64 10.22 -7.81
CA TYR A 145 17.36 10.68 -9.00
C TYR A 145 17.53 12.22 -8.97
N PRO A 146 18.14 12.78 -7.91
CA PRO A 146 18.28 14.23 -7.75
C PRO A 146 19.10 14.90 -8.85
N GLU A 147 19.90 14.14 -9.60
CA GLU A 147 20.70 14.59 -10.72
C GLU A 147 19.92 14.80 -12.01
N MET A 148 18.70 14.24 -12.12
CA MET A 148 17.87 14.39 -13.32
C MET A 148 17.27 15.80 -13.38
N ASP A 149 17.38 16.44 -14.54
CA ASP A 149 16.65 17.67 -14.80
C ASP A 149 15.13 17.42 -14.90
N LYS A 150 14.37 18.52 -15.01
CA LYS A 150 12.91 18.48 -15.06
C LYS A 150 12.36 17.62 -16.21
N GLU A 151 13.00 17.63 -17.38
CA GLU A 151 12.52 16.86 -18.54
C GLU A 151 12.74 15.37 -18.33
N HIS A 152 13.94 14.98 -17.89
CA HIS A 152 14.24 13.58 -17.55
C HIS A 152 13.34 13.07 -16.40
N GLN A 153 13.04 13.92 -15.41
CA GLN A 153 12.07 13.60 -14.36
C GLN A 153 10.67 13.37 -14.90
N TYR A 154 10.23 14.15 -15.89
CA TYR A 154 8.94 13.97 -16.54
C TYR A 154 8.86 12.67 -17.35
N GLU A 155 9.91 12.34 -18.10
CA GLU A 155 9.99 11.07 -18.84
C GLU A 155 9.92 9.87 -17.90
N ARG A 156 10.69 9.91 -16.80
CA ARG A 156 10.67 8.90 -15.74
C ARG A 156 9.29 8.79 -15.10
N PHE A 157 8.66 9.92 -14.79
CA PHE A 157 7.32 10.00 -14.23
C PHE A 157 6.29 9.33 -15.14
N ARG A 158 6.26 9.69 -16.43
CA ARG A 158 5.38 9.07 -17.43
C ARG A 158 5.62 7.58 -17.55
N LYS A 159 6.89 7.17 -17.65
CA LYS A 159 7.25 5.75 -17.77
C LYS A 159 6.78 4.95 -16.56
N HIS A 160 6.99 5.47 -15.35
CA HIS A 160 6.53 4.82 -14.12
C HIS A 160 5.01 4.64 -14.13
N LEU A 161 4.27 5.69 -14.50
CA LEU A 161 2.81 5.61 -14.57
C LEU A 161 2.35 4.59 -15.61
N ALA A 162 2.99 4.56 -16.79
CA ALA A 162 2.66 3.61 -17.83
C ALA A 162 2.93 2.16 -17.41
N ASP A 163 4.13 1.87 -16.91
CA ASP A 163 4.54 0.52 -16.51
C ASP A 163 3.62 -0.03 -15.39
N LYS A 164 3.18 0.83 -14.46
CA LYS A 164 2.36 0.44 -13.31
C LYS A 164 0.86 0.46 -13.60
N TYR A 165 0.32 1.58 -14.07
CA TYR A 165 -1.12 1.88 -14.04
C TYR A 165 -1.80 1.80 -15.40
N ALA A 166 -1.08 1.84 -16.53
CA ALA A 166 -1.72 1.77 -17.86
C ALA A 166 -2.43 0.44 -18.10
N GLU A 167 -3.18 0.36 -19.20
CA GLU A 167 -3.68 -0.92 -19.70
C GLU A 167 -2.48 -1.84 -20.00
N GLY A 168 -2.51 -3.06 -19.44
CA GLY A 168 -1.37 -3.98 -19.50
C GLY A 168 -0.27 -3.74 -18.46
N GLY A 169 -0.37 -2.67 -17.65
CA GLY A 169 0.53 -2.42 -16.52
C GLY A 169 0.51 -3.53 -15.48
N TYR A 170 1.55 -3.55 -14.64
CA TYR A 170 1.73 -4.61 -13.65
C TYR A 170 0.77 -4.53 -12.47
N LEU A 171 0.18 -3.36 -12.17
CA LEU A 171 -0.84 -3.26 -11.13
C LEU A 171 -2.08 -4.07 -11.53
N LYS A 172 -2.41 -5.05 -10.70
CA LYS A 172 -3.67 -5.80 -10.78
C LYS A 172 -4.62 -5.27 -9.70
N LEU A 173 -5.91 -5.57 -9.81
CA LEU A 173 -6.91 -5.37 -8.76
C LEU A 173 -7.57 -6.74 -8.55
N TRP A 174 -7.84 -7.08 -7.30
CA TRP A 174 -8.28 -8.41 -6.88
C TRP A 174 -9.71 -8.42 -6.32
N ILE A 175 -10.20 -7.27 -5.84
CA ILE A 175 -11.50 -7.15 -5.18
C ILE A 175 -12.43 -6.25 -6.01
N PRO A 176 -13.50 -6.80 -6.59
CA PRO A 176 -14.44 -6.03 -7.42
C PRO A 176 -15.16 -4.89 -6.69
N GLN A 177 -15.36 -5.02 -5.38
CA GLN A 177 -16.06 -4.06 -4.53
C GLN A 177 -15.17 -2.85 -4.15
N SER A 178 -13.89 -2.88 -4.50
CA SER A 178 -12.97 -1.77 -4.25
C SER A 178 -13.22 -0.62 -5.21
N ASP A 179 -13.19 0.61 -4.68
CA ASP A 179 -13.26 1.85 -5.48
C ASP A 179 -12.06 2.00 -6.44
N ASN A 180 -10.98 1.25 -6.22
CA ASN A 180 -9.75 1.34 -6.99
C ASN A 180 -9.97 1.14 -8.50
N ALA A 181 -10.95 0.34 -8.92
CA ALA A 181 -11.23 0.16 -10.35
C ALA A 181 -11.69 1.46 -11.01
N GLY A 182 -12.57 2.21 -10.33
CA GLY A 182 -13.03 3.52 -10.78
C GLY A 182 -11.91 4.55 -10.77
N ARG A 183 -11.16 4.63 -9.67
CA ARG A 183 -10.05 5.59 -9.52
C ARG A 183 -8.88 5.30 -10.47
N LEU A 184 -8.64 4.02 -10.78
CA LEU A 184 -7.68 3.61 -11.81
C LEU A 184 -8.14 4.05 -13.21
N ALA A 185 -9.45 3.98 -13.49
CA ALA A 185 -9.99 4.48 -14.74
C ALA A 185 -9.82 6.00 -14.86
N GLU A 186 -10.09 6.75 -13.78
CA GLU A 186 -9.85 8.21 -13.73
C GLU A 186 -8.38 8.56 -13.97
N LEU A 187 -7.46 7.89 -13.26
CA LEU A 187 -6.02 8.07 -13.45
C LEU A 187 -5.61 7.76 -14.90
N ARG A 188 -6.15 6.71 -15.51
CA ARG A 188 -5.88 6.37 -16.92
C ARG A 188 -6.41 7.40 -17.89
N GLN A 189 -7.55 8.05 -17.61
CA GLN A 189 -8.05 9.14 -18.45
C GLN A 189 -7.12 10.35 -18.38
N LEU A 190 -6.68 10.73 -17.18
CA LEU A 190 -5.68 11.78 -17.00
C LEU A 190 -4.36 11.46 -17.72
N MET A 191 -3.90 10.21 -17.64
CA MET A 191 -2.69 9.75 -18.35
C MET A 191 -2.82 9.83 -19.88
N LYS A 192 -4.03 9.76 -20.45
CA LYS A 192 -4.27 9.89 -21.90
C LYS A 192 -4.20 11.35 -22.36
N ASN A 193 -4.42 12.31 -21.46
CA ASN A 193 -4.33 13.74 -21.74
C ASN A 193 -2.92 14.26 -21.41
N GLU A 194 -2.02 14.25 -22.40
CA GLU A 194 -0.61 14.60 -22.19
C GLU A 194 -0.41 16.04 -21.69
N GLU A 195 -1.18 17.00 -22.20
CA GLU A 195 -1.09 18.42 -21.81
C GLU A 195 -1.49 18.61 -20.34
N GLU A 196 -2.58 17.97 -19.93
CA GLU A 196 -3.05 18.02 -18.54
C GLU A 196 -2.10 17.29 -17.59
N LEU A 197 -1.63 16.09 -17.97
CA LEU A 197 -0.66 15.33 -17.19
C LEU A 197 0.64 16.12 -16.99
N ARG A 198 1.11 16.81 -18.04
CA ARG A 198 2.28 17.68 -17.97
C ARG A 198 2.05 18.88 -17.05
N THR A 199 0.88 19.51 -17.14
CA THR A 199 0.51 20.64 -16.28
C THR A 199 0.49 20.23 -14.80
N VAL A 200 -0.08 19.06 -14.49
CA VAL A 200 -0.10 18.51 -13.13
C VAL A 200 1.31 18.18 -12.65
N PHE A 201 2.12 17.54 -13.49
CA PHE A 201 3.53 17.27 -13.16
C PHE A 201 4.29 18.54 -12.84
N ASP A 202 4.20 19.57 -13.69
CA ASP A 202 4.91 20.84 -13.52
C ASP A 202 4.55 21.53 -12.19
N LYS A 203 3.26 21.54 -11.85
CA LYS A 203 2.76 22.08 -10.58
C LYS A 203 3.31 21.30 -9.37
N LEU A 204 3.26 19.98 -9.42
CA LEU A 204 3.74 19.12 -8.33
C LEU A 204 5.26 19.19 -8.20
N TYR A 205 5.98 19.16 -9.31
CA TYR A 205 7.44 19.28 -9.35
C TYR A 205 7.90 20.58 -8.70
N LEU A 206 7.27 21.72 -9.07
CA LEU A 206 7.59 23.01 -8.45
C LEU A 206 7.30 23.01 -6.95
N ALA A 207 6.14 22.50 -6.53
CA ALA A 207 5.73 22.49 -5.13
C ALA A 207 6.67 21.64 -4.26
N GLU A 208 7.04 20.44 -4.72
CA GLU A 208 7.88 19.52 -3.97
C GLU A 208 9.36 19.92 -4.00
N ASN A 209 9.83 20.57 -5.07
CA ASN A 209 11.21 21.07 -5.17
C ASN A 209 11.44 22.40 -4.43
N SER A 210 10.38 23.19 -4.19
CA SER A 210 10.45 24.44 -3.42
C SER A 210 10.28 24.22 -1.90
N ALA A 211 9.89 23.01 -1.49
CA ALA A 211 9.70 22.62 -0.10
C ALA A 211 10.96 21.97 0.53
N GLY A 212 12.08 21.99 -0.19
CA GLY A 212 13.39 21.48 0.23
C GLY A 212 14.32 22.56 0.73
#